data_AF-A0A8H4TWH3-F1
#
_entry.id   AF-A0A8H4TWH3-F1
#
_cell.length_a   1.000
_cell.length_b   1.000
_cell.length_c   1.000
_cell.angle_alpha   90.00
_cell.angle_beta   90.00
_cell.angle_gamma   90.00
#
_symmetry.space_group_name_H-M   'P 1'
#
loop_
_entity.id
_entity.type
_entity.pdbx_description
1 polymer ?
#
loop_
_entity_poly.entity_id
_entity_poly.type
_entity_poly.pdbx_seq_one_letter_code
_entity_poly.pdbx_strand_id
1 'polypeptide(L)'
;MLTKNLLAVAAMSATGLATNLHVDIGCIMVGGTHTVCASDGPYSINGDSAQILCKLDANPTLVTVSWPRYYGDIYWTKDDCMVDAKKNVIKCAE
;
A
#
# COMPACT_ATOMS: atom_id res chain seq x y z
N MET A 1 21.51 32.92 -3.79
CA MET A 1 20.54 31.96 -3.19
C MET A 1 19.85 31.25 -4.35
N LEU A 2 20.11 29.96 -4.57
CA LEU A 2 19.49 29.18 -5.66
C LEU A 2 18.09 28.71 -5.22
N THR A 3 17.08 29.07 -6.00
CA THR A 3 15.70 28.58 -5.91
C THR A 3 15.64 27.13 -6.39
N LYS A 4 15.19 26.21 -5.52
CA LYS A 4 14.86 24.83 -5.93
C LYS A 4 13.46 24.81 -6.52
N ASN A 5 13.37 24.72 -7.84
CA ASN A 5 12.17 24.32 -8.55
C ASN A 5 11.88 22.85 -8.22
N LEU A 6 10.88 22.58 -7.38
CA LEU A 6 10.27 21.25 -7.32
C LEU A 6 9.10 21.22 -8.30
N LEU A 7 9.30 20.51 -9.41
CA LEU A 7 8.24 20.04 -10.28
C LEU A 7 7.34 19.12 -9.46
N ALA A 8 6.15 19.59 -9.10
CA ALA A 8 5.08 18.70 -8.65
C ALA A 8 4.57 17.96 -9.88
N VAL A 9 4.94 16.68 -10.00
CA VAL A 9 4.34 15.77 -10.99
C VAL A 9 2.87 15.64 -10.62
N ALA A 10 1.99 16.21 -11.44
CA ALA A 10 0.57 15.91 -11.38
C ALA A 10 0.38 14.47 -11.85
N ALA A 11 0.28 13.54 -10.91
CA ALA A 11 -0.16 12.18 -11.20
C ALA A 11 -1.61 12.27 -11.69
N MET A 12 -1.82 12.05 -12.99
CA MET A 12 -3.15 11.82 -13.55
C MET A 12 -3.69 10.54 -12.90
N SER A 13 -4.65 10.68 -11.98
CA SER A 13 -5.39 9.55 -11.46
C SER A 13 -6.22 8.96 -12.60
N ALA A 14 -5.68 7.92 -13.25
CA ALA A 14 -6.45 7.06 -14.12
C ALA A 14 -7.72 6.63 -13.38
N THR A 15 -8.86 6.69 -14.06
CA THR A 15 -10.16 6.21 -13.57
C THR A 15 -10.04 4.71 -13.27
N GLY A 16 -9.64 4.37 -12.05
CA GLY A 16 -9.06 3.09 -11.69
C GLY A 16 -10.11 2.03 -11.38
N LEU A 17 -10.10 0.95 -12.14
CA LEU A 17 -10.81 -0.30 -11.82
C LEU A 17 -10.00 -1.17 -10.84
N ALA A 18 -9.12 -0.60 -10.03
CA ALA A 18 -8.29 -1.33 -9.06
C ALA A 18 -8.02 -0.50 -7.81
N THR A 19 -7.71 -1.17 -6.70
CA THR A 19 -7.17 -0.55 -5.49
C THR A 19 -5.65 -0.57 -5.60
N ASN A 20 -4.97 0.57 -5.40
CA ASN A 20 -3.51 0.65 -5.49
C ASN A 20 -2.90 0.61 -4.08
N LEU A 21 -2.06 -0.39 -3.84
CA LEU A 21 -1.32 -0.58 -2.61
C LEU A 21 0.05 0.09 -2.71
N HIS A 22 0.30 1.03 -1.82
CA HIS A 22 1.61 1.63 -1.59
C HIS A 22 2.22 1.03 -0.31
N VAL A 23 3.54 0.85 -0.29
CA VAL A 23 4.27 0.39 0.90
C VAL A 23 5.19 1.51 1.35
N ASP A 24 5.01 1.99 2.58
CA ASP A 24 5.76 3.16 3.07
C ASP A 24 7.20 2.78 3.47
N ILE A 25 7.41 1.57 3.98
CA ILE A 25 8.71 1.07 4.43
C ILE A 25 8.83 -0.45 4.28
N GLY A 26 10.05 -0.91 3.98
CA GLY A 26 10.35 -2.33 3.89
C GLY A 26 9.61 -3.02 2.74
N CYS A 27 9.30 -4.30 2.94
CA CYS A 27 8.57 -5.12 1.99
C CYS A 27 7.48 -5.94 2.68
N ILE A 28 6.40 -6.19 1.97
CA ILE A 28 5.33 -7.10 2.36
C ILE A 28 5.05 -8.08 1.21
N MET A 29 4.42 -9.22 1.52
CA MET A 29 3.99 -10.17 0.51
C MET A 29 2.47 -10.22 0.43
N VAL A 30 1.93 -9.96 -0.76
CA VAL A 30 0.51 -9.94 -1.08
C VAL A 30 0.12 -11.28 -1.68
N GLY A 31 -0.97 -11.87 -1.17
CA GLY A 31 -1.52 -13.14 -1.65
C GLY A 31 -0.59 -14.35 -1.51
N GLY A 32 0.50 -14.22 -0.74
CA GLY A 32 1.50 -15.28 -0.53
C GLY A 32 2.46 -15.50 -1.71
N THR A 33 2.40 -14.70 -2.77
CA THR A 33 3.23 -14.90 -3.98
C THR A 33 3.90 -13.64 -4.49
N HIS A 34 3.39 -12.45 -4.15
CA HIS A 34 3.89 -11.19 -4.70
C HIS A 34 4.49 -10.31 -3.62
N THR A 35 5.82 -10.15 -3.64
CA THR A 35 6.49 -9.17 -2.77
C THR A 35 6.34 -7.77 -3.35
N VAL A 36 5.94 -6.82 -2.53
CA VAL A 36 5.84 -5.39 -2.83
C VAL A 36 6.69 -4.64 -1.81
N CYS A 37 7.69 -3.90 -2.29
CA CYS A 37 8.58 -3.10 -1.48
C CYS A 37 8.32 -1.60 -1.66
N ALA A 38 8.75 -0.80 -0.69
CA ALA A 38 8.60 0.65 -0.73
C ALA A 38 9.24 1.33 -1.97
N SER A 39 10.20 0.65 -2.61
CA SER A 39 10.85 1.10 -3.85
C SER A 39 10.04 0.84 -5.13
N ASP A 40 9.03 -0.02 -5.10
CA ASP A 40 8.46 -0.63 -6.30
C ASP A 40 7.34 0.22 -6.92
N GLY A 41 6.94 1.31 -6.25
CA GLY A 41 5.75 2.09 -6.59
C GLY A 41 4.46 1.35 -6.22
N PRO A 42 3.29 1.87 -6.65
CA PRO A 42 2.00 1.27 -6.32
C PRO A 42 1.79 -0.09 -6.99
N TYR A 43 1.31 -1.07 -6.22
CA TYR A 43 0.86 -2.36 -6.71
C TYR A 43 -0.67 -2.38 -6.85
N SER A 44 -1.18 -2.61 -8.05
CA SER A 44 -2.63 -2.66 -8.29
C SER A 44 -3.23 -4.01 -7.89
N ILE A 45 -4.20 -3.99 -6.99
CA ILE A 45 -4.98 -5.14 -6.54
C ILE A 45 -6.37 -5.09 -7.17
N ASN A 46 -6.67 -6.13 -7.95
CA ASN A 46 -7.99 -6.37 -8.51
C ASN A 46 -8.85 -7.13 -7.49
N GLY A 47 -9.60 -6.40 -6.66
CA GLY A 47 -10.45 -7.04 -5.65
C GLY A 47 -10.84 -6.10 -4.52
N ASP A 48 -11.52 -6.67 -3.53
CA ASP A 48 -12.01 -6.05 -2.31
C ASP A 48 -11.29 -6.60 -1.06
N SER A 49 -10.29 -7.47 -1.23
CA SER A 49 -9.49 -8.03 -0.13
C SER A 49 -8.14 -8.55 -0.58
N ALA A 50 -7.22 -8.68 0.37
CA ALA A 50 -5.94 -9.33 0.18
C ALA A 50 -5.44 -9.97 1.49
N GLN A 51 -4.60 -11.01 1.35
CA GLN A 51 -3.77 -11.48 2.45
C GLN A 51 -2.41 -10.79 2.37
N ILE A 52 -1.96 -10.22 3.48
CA ILE A 52 -0.69 -9.51 3.60
C ILE A 52 0.15 -10.27 4.61
N LEU A 53 1.27 -10.82 4.17
CA LEU A 53 2.33 -11.29 5.03
C LEU A 53 3.31 -10.13 5.25
N CYS A 54 3.30 -9.57 6.44
CA CYS A 54 4.12 -8.42 6.84
C CYS A 54 5.29 -8.87 7.73
N LYS A 55 6.14 -7.93 8.19
CA LYS A 55 7.27 -8.20 9.10
C LYS A 55 8.22 -9.29 8.60
N LEU A 56 8.48 -9.32 7.28
CA LEU A 56 9.24 -10.39 6.60
C LEU A 56 10.63 -10.65 7.22
N ASP A 57 11.27 -9.62 7.78
CA ASP A 57 12.63 -9.70 8.33
C ASP A 57 12.72 -10.01 9.83
N ALA A 58 11.60 -10.06 10.56
CA ALA A 58 11.59 -10.22 12.02
C ALA A 58 10.79 -11.44 12.48
N ASN A 59 9.49 -11.45 12.16
CA ASN A 59 8.59 -12.56 12.42
C ASN A 59 7.35 -12.35 11.54
N PRO A 60 7.23 -13.07 10.42
CA PRO A 60 6.17 -12.80 9.47
C PRO A 60 4.77 -13.01 10.06
N THR A 61 3.92 -11.98 10.00
CA THR A 61 2.50 -12.08 10.42
C THR A 61 1.60 -12.00 9.21
N LEU A 62 0.68 -12.98 9.08
CA LEU A 62 -0.34 -12.99 8.04
C LEU A 62 -1.59 -12.23 8.51
N VAL A 63 -2.03 -11.25 7.73
CA VAL A 63 -3.21 -10.44 8.00
C VAL A 63 -4.12 -10.45 6.78
N THR A 64 -5.41 -10.73 6.98
CA THR A 64 -6.42 -10.53 5.94
C THR A 64 -7.02 -9.14 6.07
N VAL A 65 -6.98 -8.38 4.99
CA VAL A 65 -7.50 -7.01 4.89
C VAL A 65 -8.58 -6.94 3.82
N SER A 66 -9.60 -6.10 4.04
CA SER A 66 -10.70 -5.90 3.09
C SER A 66 -11.10 -4.43 2.98
N TRP A 67 -11.63 -4.06 1.80
CA TRP A 67 -12.02 -2.71 1.40
C TRP A 67 -13.11 -2.78 0.32
N PRO A 68 -13.94 -1.74 0.13
CA PRO A 68 -14.83 -1.65 -1.03
C PRO A 68 -14.07 -1.77 -2.36
N ARG A 69 -14.61 -2.51 -3.33
CA ARG A 69 -13.99 -2.65 -4.65
C ARG A 69 -13.66 -1.28 -5.27
N TYR A 70 -12.48 -1.17 -5.88
CA TYR A 70 -12.00 0.08 -6.50
C TYR A 70 -11.82 1.21 -5.48
N TYR A 71 -11.19 0.89 -4.34
CA TYR A 71 -11.09 1.80 -3.19
C TYR A 71 -10.17 3.01 -3.42
N GLY A 72 -9.42 3.02 -4.53
CA GLY A 72 -8.35 3.98 -4.77
C GLY A 72 -7.07 3.55 -4.07
N ASP A 73 -6.39 4.49 -3.43
CA ASP A 73 -5.08 4.25 -2.83
C ASP A 73 -5.19 3.82 -1.37
N ILE A 74 -4.43 2.77 -1.02
CA ILE A 74 -4.21 2.26 0.33
C ILE A 74 -2.71 2.17 0.61
N TYR A 75 -2.33 2.23 1.88
CA TYR A 75 -0.94 2.32 2.30
C TYR A 75 -0.66 1.31 3.41
N TRP A 76 0.34 0.45 3.22
CA TRP A 76 0.95 -0.30 4.32
C TRP A 76 2.00 0.58 5.00
N THR A 77 1.74 0.94 6.24
CA THR A 77 2.55 1.90 7.00
C THR A 77 3.65 1.23 7.80
N LYS A 78 4.58 2.03 8.30
CA LYS A 78 5.63 1.58 9.24
C LYS A 78 5.09 1.03 10.57
N ASP A 79 3.85 1.35 10.92
CA ASP A 79 3.20 0.92 12.15
C ASP A 79 2.48 -0.43 11.94
N ASP A 80 2.80 -1.14 10.86
CA ASP A 80 2.19 -2.40 10.42
C ASP A 80 0.65 -2.31 10.30
N CYS A 81 0.18 -1.14 9.87
CA CYS A 81 -1.23 -0.87 9.62
C CYS A 81 -1.47 -0.55 8.15
N MET A 82 -2.55 -1.11 7.61
CA MET A 82 -3.17 -0.69 6.36
C MET A 82 -4.08 0.51 6.63
N VAL A 83 -3.87 1.60 5.89
CA VAL A 83 -4.68 2.81 5.97
C VAL A 83 -5.18 3.25 4.58
N ASP A 84 -6.28 3.98 4.54
CA ASP A 84 -6.76 4.62 3.32
C ASP A 84 -5.95 5.90 2.98
N ALA A 85 -6.25 6.52 1.83
CA ALA A 85 -5.63 7.78 1.41
C ALA A 85 -5.85 8.96 2.38
N LYS A 86 -6.84 8.89 3.27
CA LYS A 86 -7.11 9.89 4.31
C LYS A 86 -6.47 9.51 5.66
N LYS A 87 -5.67 8.43 5.69
CA LYS A 87 -5.01 7.87 6.87
C LYS A 87 -5.98 7.31 7.92
N ASN A 88 -7.19 6.93 7.53
CA ASN A 88 -8.05 6.11 8.38
C ASN A 88 -7.54 4.67 8.39
N VAL A 89 -7.49 4.06 9.58
CA VAL A 89 -7.06 2.67 9.73
C VAL A 89 -8.11 1.73 9.16
N ILE A 90 -7.67 0.86 8.25
CA ILE A 90 -8.45 -0.26 7.72
C ILE A 90 -8.24 -1.49 8.61
N LYS A 91 -6.97 -1.88 8.83
CA LYS A 91 -6.59 -3.03 9.67
C LYS A 91 -5.10 -2.97 9.99
N CYS A 92 -4.71 -3.41 11.18
CA CYS A 92 -3.31 -3.59 11.57
C CYS A 92 -2.94 -5.06 11.76
N ALA A 93 -1.65 -5.36 11.64
CA ALA A 93 -1.08 -6.62 12.10
C ALA A 93 -1.02 -6.62 13.64
N GLU A 94 -1.68 -7.60 14.24
CA GLU A 94 -1.62 -7.87 15.68
C GLU A 94 -0.37 -8.67 16.04
#